data_AF-A0A4Y8KMB4-F1
#
_entry.id   AF-A0A4Y8KMB4-F1
#
_cell.length_a   1.000
_cell.length_b   1.000
_cell.length_c   1.000
_cell.angle_alpha   90.00
_cell.angle_beta   90.00
_cell.angle_gamma   90.00
#
_symmetry.space_group_name_H-M   'P 1'
#
loop_
_entity.id
_entity.type
_entity.pdbx_description
1 polymer ?
#
loop_
_entity_poly.entity_id
_entity_poly.type
_entity_poly.pdbx_seq_one_letter_code
_entity_poly.pdbx_strand_id
1 'polypeptide(L)'
;MNQREEPDQGPWTRLRRHVSDFGRAPGLAFFTALLALEAAVLWLLAAWLVVELLTQTPASLGGGLAILALAALAAVWVSAITVGTLRRRPWIRGGAITWQLVQIMVAVGCFQGLYARPDVGWVILLPSLVVLALAFTPKVVAATSHPVE
;
A
#
# COMPACT_ATOMS: atom_id res chain seq x y z
N MET A 1 -27.94 -58.64 5.85
CA MET A 1 -27.89 -57.53 6.83
C MET A 1 -26.50 -56.91 6.76
N ASN A 2 -26.23 -56.02 5.80
CA ASN A 2 -24.90 -55.48 5.55
C ASN A 2 -24.84 -54.04 6.10
N GLN A 3 -24.51 -53.93 7.39
CA GLN A 3 -24.25 -52.66 8.05
C GLN A 3 -22.87 -52.19 7.58
N ARG A 4 -22.84 -51.36 6.52
CA ARG A 4 -21.65 -50.59 6.19
C ARG A 4 -21.52 -49.52 7.27
N GLU A 5 -20.57 -49.72 8.16
CA GLU A 5 -20.16 -48.74 9.16
C GLU A 5 -19.73 -47.47 8.41
N GLU A 6 -20.56 -46.42 8.46
CA GLU A 6 -20.14 -45.09 8.03
C GLU A 6 -19.05 -44.62 8.99
N PRO A 7 -17.85 -44.28 8.51
CA PRO A 7 -16.77 -43.86 9.37
C PRO A 7 -17.15 -42.56 10.07
N ASP A 8 -17.19 -42.60 11.40
CA ASP A 8 -17.35 -41.47 12.30
C ASP A 8 -16.45 -40.31 11.86
N GLN A 9 -17.09 -39.31 11.25
CA GLN A 9 -16.46 -38.07 10.86
C GLN A 9 -16.29 -37.20 12.11
N GLY A 10 -15.23 -37.49 12.87
CA GLY A 10 -14.92 -36.81 14.12
C GLY A 10 -14.90 -35.28 14.03
N PRO A 11 -15.01 -34.57 15.17
CA PRO A 11 -15.20 -33.11 15.26
C PRO A 11 -14.11 -32.30 14.56
N TRP A 12 -12.94 -32.91 14.32
CA TRP A 12 -11.79 -32.38 13.61
C TRP A 12 -12.09 -32.05 12.13
N THR A 13 -13.12 -32.65 11.54
CA THR A 13 -13.56 -32.33 10.17
C THR A 13 -14.22 -30.94 10.06
N ARG A 14 -14.80 -30.41 11.15
CA ARG A 14 -15.30 -29.02 11.20
C ARG A 14 -14.18 -27.98 11.27
N LEU A 15 -13.06 -28.31 11.90
CA LEU A 15 -11.90 -27.40 12.03
C LEU A 15 -11.19 -27.14 10.69
N ARG A 16 -11.29 -28.06 9.72
CA ARG A 16 -10.76 -27.84 8.36
C ARG A 16 -11.57 -26.86 7.51
N ARG A 17 -12.84 -26.61 7.83
CA ARG A 17 -13.72 -25.72 7.03
C ARG A 17 -13.42 -24.23 7.21
N HIS A 18 -12.72 -23.82 8.28
CA HIS A 18 -12.31 -22.43 8.48
C HIS A 18 -11.02 -22.04 7.77
N VAL A 19 -10.30 -23.02 7.22
CA VAL A 19 -8.99 -22.80 6.59
C VAL A 19 -9.13 -22.54 5.08
N SER A 20 -10.34 -22.54 4.52
CA SER A 20 -10.59 -22.35 3.08
C SER A 20 -11.22 -21.02 2.69
N ASP A 21 -11.49 -20.12 3.64
CA ASP A 21 -11.97 -18.75 3.34
C ASP A 21 -10.83 -17.73 3.14
N PHE A 22 -9.58 -18.18 3.00
CA PHE A 22 -8.42 -17.30 2.74
C PHE A 22 -8.37 -16.74 1.31
N GLY A 23 -9.36 -17.03 0.47
CA GLY A 23 -9.50 -16.52 -0.89
C GLY A 23 -10.26 -15.19 -1.02
N ARG A 24 -10.84 -14.65 0.06
CA ARG A 24 -11.66 -13.42 -0.01
C ARG A 24 -11.51 -12.54 1.22
N ALA A 25 -10.32 -12.00 1.46
CA ALA A 25 -10.19 -10.79 2.27
C ALA A 25 -10.26 -9.58 1.32
N PRO A 26 -11.46 -9.10 0.90
CA PRO A 26 -11.59 -8.00 -0.04
C PRO A 26 -10.83 -6.76 0.42
N GLY A 27 -10.66 -6.56 1.73
CA GLY A 27 -9.87 -5.46 2.29
C GLY A 27 -8.37 -5.54 1.96
N LEU A 28 -7.77 -6.74 1.94
CA LEU A 28 -6.34 -6.89 1.61
C LEU A 28 -6.10 -6.69 0.11
N ALA A 29 -7.00 -7.22 -0.73
CA ALA A 29 -6.93 -7.03 -2.17
C ALA A 29 -7.08 -5.55 -2.54
N PHE A 30 -8.03 -4.86 -1.92
CA PHE A 30 -8.25 -3.42 -2.13
C PHE A 30 -7.05 -2.58 -1.68
N PHE A 31 -6.51 -2.85 -0.48
CA PHE A 31 -5.31 -2.19 0.03
C PHE A 31 -4.10 -2.40 -0.90
N THR A 32 -3.90 -3.63 -1.37
CA THR A 32 -2.81 -3.97 -2.29
C THR A 32 -2.98 -3.26 -3.64
N ALA A 33 -4.20 -3.20 -4.17
CA ALA A 33 -4.49 -2.49 -5.41
C ALA A 33 -4.21 -0.99 -5.28
N LEU A 34 -4.52 -0.40 -4.13
CA LEU A 34 -4.28 1.01 -3.86
C LEU A 34 -2.78 1.32 -3.76
N LEU A 35 -2.00 0.48 -3.05
CA LEU A 35 -0.53 0.59 -3.03
C LEU A 35 0.10 0.40 -4.42
N ALA A 36 -0.41 -0.55 -5.20
CA ALA A 36 0.06 -0.76 -6.58
C ALA A 36 -0.22 0.46 -7.47
N LEU A 37 -1.38 1.10 -7.30
CA LEU A 37 -1.71 2.34 -7.99
C LEU A 37 -0.77 3.48 -7.57
N GLU A 38 -0.48 3.64 -6.27
CA GLU A 38 0.49 4.62 -5.79
C GLU A 38 1.89 4.39 -6.38
N ALA A 39 2.35 3.14 -6.40
CA ALA A 39 3.62 2.80 -7.03
C ALA A 39 3.64 3.17 -8.52
N ALA A 40 2.55 2.90 -9.25
CA ALA A 40 2.42 3.27 -10.65
C ALA A 40 2.47 4.80 -10.86
N VAL A 41 1.78 5.56 -10.00
CA VAL A 41 1.82 7.04 -10.03
C VAL A 41 3.23 7.56 -9.80
N LEU A 42 3.99 6.99 -8.85
CA LEU A 42 5.38 7.40 -8.60
C LEU A 42 6.31 7.08 -9.78
N TRP A 43 6.12 5.94 -10.44
CA TRP A 43 6.88 5.60 -11.65
C TRP A 43 6.55 6.54 -12.81
N LEU A 44 5.28 6.88 -13.00
CA LEU A 44 4.85 7.88 -13.98
C LEU A 44 5.44 9.25 -13.68
N LEU A 45 5.45 9.67 -12.42
CA LEU A 45 6.08 10.92 -11.99
C LEU A 45 7.58 10.92 -12.24
N ALA A 46 8.28 9.84 -11.92
CA ALA A 46 9.71 9.72 -12.17
C ALA A 46 10.02 9.76 -13.68
N ALA A 47 9.24 9.05 -14.50
CA ALA A 47 9.38 9.10 -15.96
C ALA A 47 9.10 10.51 -16.51
N TRP A 48 8.06 11.18 -16.00
CA TRP A 48 7.75 12.56 -16.34
C TRP A 48 8.91 13.50 -16.00
N LEU A 49 9.47 13.40 -14.79
CA LEU A 49 10.63 14.21 -14.37
C LEU A 49 11.86 13.98 -15.26
N VAL A 50 12.09 12.76 -15.73
CA VAL A 50 13.15 12.48 -16.71
C VAL A 50 12.88 13.21 -18.02
N VAL A 51 11.66 13.11 -18.56
CA VAL A 51 11.28 13.82 -19.80
C VAL A 51 11.40 15.33 -19.62
N GLU A 52 10.95 15.87 -18.49
CA GLU A 52 11.04 17.29 -18.17
C GLU A 52 12.49 17.77 -18.12
N LEU A 53 13.38 17.00 -17.48
CA LEU A 53 14.81 17.33 -17.40
C LEU A 53 15.52 17.29 -18.76
N LEU A 54 15.00 16.50 -19.70
CA LEU A 54 15.54 16.37 -21.05
C LEU A 54 14.96 17.39 -22.04
N THR A 55 13.77 17.94 -21.78
CA THR A 55 13.02 18.78 -22.74
C THR A 55 12.86 20.23 -22.30
N GLN A 56 12.93 20.52 -21.01
CA GLN A 56 12.79 21.86 -20.45
C GLN A 56 14.13 22.35 -19.90
N THR A 57 14.35 23.66 -19.84
CA THR A 57 15.51 24.25 -19.17
C THR A 57 15.24 24.31 -17.66
N PRO A 58 15.91 23.48 -16.83
CA PRO A 58 15.65 23.46 -15.40
C PRO A 58 16.23 24.72 -14.74
N ALA A 59 15.49 25.27 -13.78
CA ALA A 59 15.98 26.39 -12.95
C ALA A 59 17.25 26.00 -12.14
N SER A 60 17.37 24.72 -11.79
CA SER A 60 18.56 24.14 -11.17
C SER A 60 18.66 22.65 -11.50
N LEU A 61 19.76 22.25 -12.14
CA LEU A 61 20.05 20.85 -12.43
C LEU A 61 20.15 20.01 -11.15
N GLY A 62 20.76 20.57 -10.10
CA GLY A 62 20.89 19.88 -8.81
C GLY A 62 19.54 19.62 -8.15
N GLY A 63 18.63 20.60 -8.17
CA GLY A 63 17.27 20.45 -7.64
C GLY A 63 16.45 19.42 -8.42
N GLY A 64 16.52 19.45 -9.75
CA GLY A 64 15.83 18.49 -10.61
C GLY A 64 16.29 17.05 -10.38
N LEU A 65 17.61 16.81 -10.34
CA LEU A 65 18.17 15.49 -10.04
C LEU A 65 17.83 15.01 -8.63
N ALA A 66 17.82 15.90 -7.64
CA ALA A 66 17.47 15.55 -6.27
C ALA A 66 16.01 15.06 -6.15
N ILE A 67 15.07 15.79 -6.76
CA ILE A 67 13.65 15.40 -6.76
C ILE A 67 13.45 14.10 -7.55
N LEU A 68 14.11 13.94 -8.69
CA LEU A 68 14.06 12.69 -9.46
C LEU A 68 14.56 11.50 -8.64
N ALA A 69 15.70 11.64 -7.95
CA ALA A 69 16.25 10.59 -7.11
C ALA A 69 15.31 10.22 -5.95
N LEU A 70 14.71 11.22 -5.29
CA LEU A 70 13.72 11.01 -4.23
C LEU A 70 12.47 10.31 -4.77
N ALA A 71 11.96 10.72 -5.94
CA ALA A 71 10.80 10.09 -6.57
C ALA A 71 11.08 8.65 -6.97
N ALA A 72 12.24 8.35 -7.56
CA ALA A 72 12.65 7.00 -7.93
C ALA A 72 12.82 6.10 -6.69
N LEU A 73 13.45 6.62 -5.63
CA LEU A 73 13.59 5.90 -4.36
C LEU A 73 12.23 5.57 -3.74
N ALA A 74 11.32 6.54 -3.72
CA ALA A 74 9.95 6.35 -3.28
C ALA A 74 9.23 5.28 -4.12
N ALA A 75 9.35 5.34 -5.46
CA ALA A 75 8.74 4.37 -6.38
C ALA A 75 9.21 2.94 -6.09
N VAL A 76 10.53 2.75 -5.91
CA VAL A 76 11.12 1.45 -5.55
C VAL A 76 10.62 0.98 -4.18
N TRP A 77 10.58 1.88 -3.19
CA TRP A 77 10.14 1.56 -1.84
C TRP A 77 8.67 1.12 -1.81
N VAL A 78 7.75 1.86 -2.42
CA VAL A 78 6.32 1.53 -2.47
C VAL A 78 6.08 0.26 -3.28
N SER A 79 6.85 0.03 -4.36
CA SER A 79 6.83 -1.22 -5.10
C SER A 79 7.25 -2.40 -4.21
N ALA A 80 8.29 -2.24 -3.38
CA ALA A 80 8.74 -3.27 -2.44
C ALA A 80 7.69 -3.55 -1.34
N ILE A 81 7.02 -2.51 -0.83
CA ILE A 81 5.88 -2.66 0.09
C ILE A 81 4.79 -3.48 -0.59
N THR A 82 4.38 -3.11 -1.81
CA THR A 82 3.32 -3.80 -2.57
C THR A 82 3.64 -5.29 -2.78
N VAL A 83 4.86 -5.60 -3.23
CA VAL A 83 5.32 -6.99 -3.40
C VAL A 83 5.37 -7.72 -2.05
N GLY A 84 5.80 -7.04 -1.00
CA GLY A 84 5.81 -7.59 0.35
C GLY A 84 4.41 -7.86 0.90
N THR A 85 3.41 -7.04 0.56
CA THR A 85 1.99 -7.26 0.87
C THR A 85 1.49 -8.53 0.20
N LEU A 86 1.81 -8.74 -1.08
CA LEU A 86 1.50 -9.98 -1.81
C LEU A 86 2.15 -11.20 -1.16
N ARG A 87 3.36 -11.02 -0.59
CA ARG A 87 4.10 -12.06 0.14
C ARG A 87 3.71 -12.19 1.62
N ARG A 88 2.68 -11.47 2.08
CA ARG A 88 2.15 -11.48 3.47
C ARG A 88 3.22 -11.29 4.56
N ARG A 89 4.21 -10.42 4.29
CA ARG A 89 5.30 -10.17 5.25
C ARG A 89 4.85 -9.21 6.37
N PRO A 90 5.20 -9.49 7.65
CA PRO A 90 4.69 -8.71 8.78
C PRO A 90 5.28 -7.28 8.88
N TRP A 91 6.48 -7.02 8.35
CA TRP A 91 7.12 -5.70 8.42
C TRP A 91 6.42 -4.63 7.55
N ILE A 92 5.59 -5.06 6.60
CA ILE A 92 5.02 -4.23 5.54
C ILE A 92 4.03 -3.19 6.08
N ARG A 93 3.38 -3.50 7.21
CA ARG A 93 2.44 -2.57 7.87
C ARG A 93 3.13 -1.28 8.31
N GLY A 94 4.30 -1.40 8.93
CA GLY A 94 5.09 -0.25 9.35
C GLY A 94 5.51 0.60 8.15
N GLY A 95 6.03 -0.04 7.10
CA GLY A 95 6.45 0.64 5.87
C GLY A 95 5.30 1.38 5.17
N ALA A 96 4.12 0.77 5.08
CA ALA A 96 2.96 1.41 4.48
C ALA A 96 2.49 2.63 5.30
N ILE A 97 2.44 2.53 6.63
CA ILE A 97 2.08 3.66 7.50
C ILE A 97 3.07 4.81 7.33
N THR A 98 4.38 4.51 7.33
CA THR A 98 5.42 5.52 7.10
C THR A 98 5.24 6.22 5.75
N TRP A 99 4.93 5.47 4.69
CA TRP A 99 4.68 6.05 3.37
C TRP A 99 3.48 7.01 3.37
N GLN A 100 2.39 6.62 4.01
CA GLN A 100 1.20 7.46 4.13
C GLN A 100 1.48 8.76 4.92
N LEU A 101 2.30 8.69 5.98
CA LEU A 101 2.74 9.89 6.71
C LEU A 101 3.58 10.81 5.81
N VAL A 102 4.47 10.26 4.99
CA VAL A 102 5.25 11.06 4.02
C VAL A 102 4.32 11.79 3.06
N GLN A 103 3.30 11.13 2.49
CA GLN A 103 2.35 11.79 1.59
C GLN A 103 1.53 12.88 2.28
N ILE A 104 1.11 12.67 3.53
CA ILE A 104 0.43 13.70 4.32
C ILE A 104 1.35 14.91 4.53
N MET A 105 2.63 14.70 4.86
CA MET A 105 3.59 15.79 5.00
C MET A 105 3.81 16.54 3.68
N VAL A 106 3.89 15.82 2.55
CA VAL A 106 3.97 16.42 1.22
C VAL A 106 2.72 17.24 0.89
N ALA A 107 1.53 16.72 1.17
CA ALA A 107 0.26 17.42 0.96
C ALA A 107 0.16 18.71 1.80
N VAL A 108 0.59 18.66 3.07
CA VAL A 108 0.69 19.85 3.93
C VAL A 108 1.66 20.87 3.32
N GLY A 109 2.78 20.42 2.76
CA GLY A 109 3.68 21.24 1.95
C GLY A 109 2.99 21.95 0.79
N CYS A 110 2.06 21.29 0.08
CA CYS A 110 1.31 21.91 -1.02
C CYS A 110 0.36 23.03 -0.57
N PHE A 111 -0.07 23.05 0.69
CA PHE A 111 -0.94 24.12 1.22
C PHE A 111 -0.19 25.37 1.66
N GLN A 112 1.15 25.33 1.74
CA GLN A 112 1.97 26.40 2.29
C GLN A 112 3.11 26.80 1.35
N GLY A 113 3.56 28.05 1.44
CA GLY A 113 4.68 28.58 0.65
C GLY A 113 4.27 29.42 -0.57
N LEU A 114 5.27 30.02 -1.23
CA LEU A 114 5.08 30.93 -2.37
C LEU A 114 4.42 30.27 -3.60
N TYR A 115 4.58 28.96 -3.75
CA TYR A 115 4.01 28.16 -4.83
C TYR A 115 2.93 27.20 -4.30
N ALA A 116 2.20 27.60 -3.25
CA ALA A 116 1.13 26.80 -2.69
C ALA A 116 0.10 26.44 -3.78
N ARG A 117 -0.18 25.15 -3.90
CA ARG A 117 -1.14 24.56 -4.83
C ARG A 117 -2.12 23.70 -4.04
N PRO A 118 -3.15 24.32 -3.43
CA PRO A 118 -4.13 23.61 -2.61
C PRO A 118 -4.90 22.54 -3.39
N ASP A 119 -5.09 22.78 -4.70
CA ASP A 119 -5.63 21.82 -5.66
C ASP A 119 -4.86 20.49 -5.63
N VAL A 120 -3.52 20.55 -5.69
CA VAL A 120 -2.66 19.36 -5.66
C VAL A 120 -2.62 18.76 -4.25
N GLY A 121 -2.59 19.60 -3.22
CA GLY A 121 -2.58 19.15 -1.81
C GLY A 121 -3.77 18.26 -1.48
N TRP A 122 -4.98 18.62 -1.91
CA TRP A 122 -6.18 17.79 -1.69
C TRP A 122 -6.16 16.47 -2.45
N VAL A 123 -5.67 16.46 -3.69
CA VAL A 123 -5.54 15.25 -4.52
C VAL A 123 -4.58 14.24 -3.90
N ILE A 124 -3.55 14.70 -3.19
CA ILE A 124 -2.60 13.81 -2.48
C ILE A 124 -3.14 13.42 -1.11
N LEU A 125 -3.73 14.37 -0.36
CA LEU A 125 -4.17 14.14 1.01
C LEU A 125 -5.31 13.12 1.11
N LEU A 126 -6.34 13.24 0.26
CA LEU A 126 -7.51 12.37 0.30
C LEU A 126 -7.18 10.88 0.14
N PRO A 127 -6.47 10.43 -0.91
CA PRO A 127 -6.12 9.03 -1.05
C PRO A 127 -5.25 8.57 0.12
N SER A 128 -4.34 9.42 0.61
CA SER A 128 -3.47 9.06 1.72
C SER A 128 -4.25 8.75 2.99
N LEU A 129 -5.23 9.59 3.34
CA LEU A 129 -6.11 9.38 4.48
C LEU A 129 -6.95 8.11 4.32
N VAL A 130 -7.41 7.81 3.10
CA VAL A 130 -8.18 6.59 2.80
C VAL A 130 -7.31 5.36 3.03
N VAL A 131 -6.09 5.32 2.49
CA VAL A 131 -5.17 4.18 2.65
C VAL A 131 -4.80 4.01 4.12
N LEU A 132 -4.52 5.10 4.82
CA LEU A 132 -4.17 5.10 6.24
C LEU A 132 -5.34 4.56 7.09
N ALA A 133 -6.56 5.05 6.87
CA ALA A 133 -7.75 4.55 7.56
C ALA A 133 -7.99 3.04 7.29
N LEU A 134 -7.76 2.60 6.05
CA LEU A 134 -7.84 1.18 5.68
C LEU A 134 -6.75 0.35 6.35
N ALA A 135 -5.54 0.88 6.50
CA ALA A 135 -4.44 0.22 7.20
C ALA A 135 -4.74 -0.03 8.69
N PHE A 136 -5.58 0.82 9.30
CA PHE A 136 -6.08 0.65 10.67
C PHE A 136 -7.42 -0.08 10.77
N THR A 137 -8.06 -0.44 9.65
CA THR A 137 -9.37 -1.08 9.69
C THR A 137 -9.28 -2.51 10.27
N PRO A 138 -10.14 -2.89 11.23
CA PRO A 138 -10.06 -4.14 11.99
C PRO A 138 -10.03 -5.43 11.16
N LYS A 139 -10.50 -5.40 9.89
CA LYS A 139 -10.41 -6.54 8.97
C LYS A 139 -8.97 -6.91 8.57
N VAL A 140 -8.00 -6.00 8.66
CA VAL A 140 -6.57 -6.26 8.42
C VAL A 140 -5.84 -6.69 9.71
N VAL A 141 -6.25 -6.12 10.84
CA VAL A 141 -5.75 -6.48 12.17
C VAL A 141 -6.14 -7.93 12.52
N ALA A 142 -7.39 -8.31 12.25
CA ALA A 142 -7.88 -9.68 12.47
C ALA A 142 -7.16 -10.74 11.61
N ALA A 143 -6.60 -10.35 10.46
CA ALA A 143 -5.83 -11.25 9.60
C ALA A 143 -4.35 -11.38 10.00
N THR A 144 -3.87 -10.62 11.00
CA THR A 144 -2.45 -10.58 11.41
C THR A 144 -2.21 -10.80 12.91
N SER A 145 -3.25 -10.97 13.72
CA SER A 145 -3.13 -11.40 15.11
C SER A 145 -3.03 -12.92 15.21
N HIS A 146 -1.90 -13.44 15.70
CA HIS A 146 -1.81 -14.83 16.16
C HIS A 146 -2.66 -15.00 17.43
N PRO A 147 -3.35 -16.14 17.62
CA PRO A 147 -3.90 -16.53 18.90
C PRO A 147 -2.79 -16.49 19.95
N VAL A 148 -2.99 -15.72 21.01
CA VAL A 148 -2.17 -15.83 22.22
C VAL A 148 -2.70 -17.06 22.94
N GLU A 149 -1.93 -18.15 22.89
CA GLU A 149 -2.10 -19.28 23.82
C GLU A 149 -1.71 -18.89 25.24
#